data_AF-A0A3C1YUR2-F1
#
_entry.id   AF-A0A3C1YUR2-F1
#
_cell.length_a   1.000
_cell.length_b   1.000
_cell.length_c   1.000
_cell.angle_alpha   90.00
_cell.angle_beta   90.00
_cell.angle_gamma   90.00
#
_symmetry.space_group_name_H-M   'P 1'
#
loop_
_entity.id
_entity.type
_entity.pdbx_description
1 polymer ?
#
loop_
_entity_poly.entity_id
_entity_poly.type
_entity_poly.pdbx_seq_one_letter_code
_entity_poly.pdbx_strand_id
1 'polypeptide(L)'
;MLVHFYLGRADSIKNNTYRITTTGKDTNAAGEPFISLEVYRMSDTVRIAKYDSLYANTNIDFAGIRTLIWFSKDAVPLAGNTFSITSVIPVEPTLADKYRFTLNGQITNQDVLKNNLSNIKVVPNPYIVSSLYEPEFGEIRREPIRQMQFTNLPAQCTIYIFTVDANLVKTLRHDAPSGTATWDLKAEGGREVSSGTYMYLVKSSAGDYMNRFAIIK
;
A
#
# COMPACT_ATOMS: atom_id res chain seq x y z
N MET A 1 31.54 25.77 5.28
CA MET A 1 32.30 24.50 5.29
C MET A 1 31.38 23.40 4.86
N LEU A 2 31.79 22.59 3.91
CA LEU A 2 31.07 21.40 3.50
C LEU A 2 31.91 20.20 3.91
N VAL A 3 31.27 19.18 4.47
CA VAL A 3 31.94 18.00 5.02
C VAL A 3 31.28 16.78 4.41
N HIS A 4 32.05 15.98 3.68
CA HIS A 4 31.60 14.68 3.18
C HIS A 4 32.20 13.58 4.04
N PHE A 5 31.34 12.67 4.49
CA PHE A 5 31.75 11.52 5.29
C PHE A 5 31.68 10.27 4.44
N TYR A 6 32.74 9.46 4.53
CA TYR A 6 32.91 8.20 3.85
C TYR A 6 33.27 7.13 4.87
N LEU A 7 32.94 5.89 4.53
CA LEU A 7 33.43 4.73 5.27
C LEU A 7 34.94 4.60 5.03
N GLY A 8 35.73 4.69 6.10
CA GLY A 8 37.19 4.49 6.04
C GLY A 8 37.57 3.04 6.34
N ARG A 9 37.26 2.58 7.56
CA ARG A 9 37.51 1.20 8.03
C ARG A 9 36.33 0.71 8.86
N ALA A 10 35.57 -0.25 8.33
CA ALA A 10 34.35 -0.77 8.95
C ALA A 10 34.58 -1.32 10.36
N ASP A 11 35.63 -2.09 10.59
CA ASP A 11 35.91 -2.74 11.88
C ASP A 11 36.18 -1.75 13.04
N SER A 12 36.58 -0.52 12.68
CA SER A 12 36.88 0.55 13.63
C SER A 12 35.67 1.41 13.98
N ILE A 13 34.55 1.26 13.25
CA ILE A 13 33.30 1.98 13.56
C ILE A 13 32.72 1.43 14.86
N LYS A 14 32.22 2.35 15.69
CA LYS A 14 31.47 2.07 16.92
C LYS A 14 30.16 2.84 16.90
N ASN A 15 29.15 2.36 17.61
CA ASN A 15 27.93 3.13 17.79
C ASN A 15 28.22 4.33 18.72
N ASN A 16 28.38 5.52 18.15
CA ASN A 16 28.74 6.71 18.90
C ASN A 16 28.43 7.99 18.12
N THR A 17 28.46 9.12 18.81
CA THR A 17 28.44 10.45 18.20
C THR A 17 29.81 11.11 18.35
N TYR A 18 30.35 11.61 17.24
CA TYR A 18 31.61 12.33 17.20
C TYR A 18 31.33 13.80 16.87
N ARG A 19 31.94 14.70 17.64
CA ARG A 19 31.90 16.14 17.42
C ARG A 19 33.26 16.60 16.89
N ILE A 20 33.26 17.20 15.71
CA ILE A 20 34.42 17.85 15.10
C ILE A 20 34.29 19.35 15.33
N THR A 21 35.28 19.95 16.00
CA THR A 21 35.30 21.39 16.30
C THR A 21 36.49 22.04 15.62
N THR A 22 36.24 23.15 14.91
CA THR A 22 37.30 24.03 14.41
C THR A 22 37.90 24.77 15.59
N THR A 23 39.18 24.57 15.86
CA THR A 23 39.89 25.19 16.99
C THR A 23 40.65 26.44 16.58
N GLY A 24 41.07 26.53 15.32
CA GLY A 24 41.79 27.68 14.78
C GLY A 24 41.69 27.75 13.26
N LYS A 25 42.01 28.94 12.73
CA LYS A 25 42.26 29.17 11.31
C LYS A 25 43.47 30.09 11.18
N ASP A 26 44.27 29.88 10.16
CA ASP A 26 45.38 30.75 9.83
C ASP A 26 45.71 30.65 8.33
N THR A 27 46.71 31.39 7.85
CA THR A 27 47.12 31.43 6.44
C THR A 27 48.62 31.21 6.34
N ASN A 28 49.06 30.38 5.39
CA ASN A 28 50.48 30.15 5.17
C ASN A 28 51.15 31.36 4.48
N ALA A 29 52.48 31.33 4.36
CA ALA A 29 53.24 32.40 3.70
C ALA A 29 52.86 32.63 2.22
N ALA A 30 52.21 31.64 1.58
CA ALA A 30 51.70 31.73 0.20
C ALA A 30 50.27 32.28 0.11
N GLY A 31 49.63 32.64 1.23
CA GLY A 31 48.26 33.16 1.23
C GLY A 31 47.16 32.10 1.14
N GLU A 32 47.49 30.83 1.38
CA GLU A 32 46.53 29.72 1.41
C GLU A 32 46.01 29.50 2.83
N PRO A 33 44.68 29.51 3.04
CA PRO A 33 44.10 29.32 4.36
C PRO A 33 44.10 27.85 4.78
N PHE A 34 44.33 27.61 6.06
CA PHE A 34 44.20 26.32 6.70
C PHE A 34 43.42 26.43 8.02
N ILE A 35 42.91 25.29 8.49
CA ILE A 35 42.20 25.19 9.76
C ILE A 35 42.78 24.10 10.65
N SER A 36 42.57 24.22 11.95
CA SER A 36 42.89 23.18 12.93
C SER A 36 41.58 22.60 13.48
N LEU A 37 41.52 21.29 13.63
CA LEU A 37 40.32 20.57 14.08
C LEU A 37 40.63 19.66 15.26
N GLU A 38 39.68 19.57 16.18
CA GLU A 38 39.68 18.54 17.23
C GLU A 38 38.42 17.70 17.14
N VAL A 39 38.56 16.40 17.33
CA VAL A 39 37.46 15.44 17.30
C VAL A 39 37.27 14.85 18.69
N TYR A 40 36.05 14.97 19.20
CA TYR A 40 35.64 14.44 20.49
C TYR A 40 34.59 13.35 20.30
N ARG A 41 34.73 12.26 21.05
CA ARG A 41 33.65 11.30 21.25
C ARG A 41 32.69 11.85 22.30
N MET A 42 31.40 11.91 21.98
CA MET A 42 30.42 12.58 22.85
C MET A 42 29.96 11.71 24.02
N SER A 43 30.10 10.38 23.94
CA SER A 43 29.69 9.49 25.03
C SER A 43 30.49 9.68 26.32
N ASP A 44 31.77 10.00 26.21
CA ASP A 44 32.72 10.14 27.32
C ASP A 44 33.51 11.47 27.27
N THR A 45 33.22 12.33 26.30
CA THR A 45 33.93 13.60 26.04
C THR A 45 35.44 13.42 25.82
N VAL A 46 35.89 12.24 25.36
CA VAL A 46 37.31 11.97 25.10
C VAL A 46 37.72 12.56 23.75
N ARG A 47 38.83 13.30 23.72
CA ARG A 47 39.46 13.74 22.47
C ARG A 47 40.11 12.53 21.77
N ILE A 48 39.61 12.19 20.59
CA ILE A 48 40.08 11.03 19.83
C ILE A 48 41.06 11.38 18.71
N ALA A 49 41.04 12.62 18.23
CA ALA A 49 41.97 13.10 17.22
C ALA A 49 42.15 14.62 17.33
N LYS A 50 43.35 15.07 16.95
CA LYS A 50 43.68 16.49 16.74
C LYS A 50 44.41 16.57 15.41
N TYR A 51 43.98 17.50 14.57
CA TYR A 51 44.60 17.80 13.30
C TYR A 51 44.98 19.27 13.29
N ASP A 52 46.19 19.53 12.83
CA ASP A 52 46.70 20.88 12.68
C ASP A 52 47.00 21.14 11.21
N SER A 53 46.83 22.40 10.78
CA SER A 53 47.15 22.83 9.41
C SER A 53 46.45 22.05 8.29
N LEU A 54 45.12 21.89 8.38
CA LEU A 54 44.32 21.25 7.34
C LEU A 54 43.91 22.25 6.25
N TYR A 55 44.35 21.99 5.03
CA TYR A 55 43.94 22.74 3.83
C TYR A 55 42.59 22.24 3.29
N ALA A 56 41.98 23.03 2.39
CA ALA A 56 40.78 22.60 1.69
C ALA A 56 41.05 21.34 0.84
N ASN A 57 40.03 20.49 0.68
CA ASN A 57 40.10 19.20 -0.04
C ASN A 57 41.01 18.15 0.61
N THR A 58 41.30 18.29 1.91
CA THR A 58 42.06 17.27 2.65
C THR A 58 41.15 16.20 3.23
N ASN A 59 41.62 14.96 3.22
CA ASN A 59 40.94 13.86 3.91
C ASN A 59 41.53 13.69 5.31
N ILE A 60 40.66 13.51 6.30
CA ILE A 60 41.03 13.11 7.66
C ILE A 60 40.33 11.79 8.01
N ASP A 61 41.00 10.95 8.80
CA ASP A 61 40.46 9.65 9.23
C ASP A 61 40.40 9.59 10.76
N PHE A 62 39.20 9.42 11.33
CA PHE A 62 39.01 9.22 12.77
C PHE A 62 37.98 8.13 13.03
N ALA A 63 38.21 7.26 14.01
CA ALA A 63 37.27 6.21 14.43
C ALA A 63 36.66 5.37 13.29
N GLY A 64 37.44 5.08 12.23
CA GLY A 64 36.98 4.33 11.05
C GLY A 64 36.20 5.16 10.02
N ILE A 65 35.98 6.45 10.26
CA ILE A 65 35.31 7.39 9.37
C ILE A 65 36.36 8.20 8.62
N ARG A 66 36.26 8.22 7.29
CA ARG A 66 37.04 9.11 6.43
C ARG A 66 36.21 10.34 6.11
N THR A 67 36.80 11.52 6.26
CA THR A 67 36.08 12.78 6.09
C THR A 67 36.84 13.70 5.17
N LEU A 68 36.19 14.13 4.09
CA LEU A 68 36.72 15.19 3.22
C LEU A 68 36.31 16.54 3.78
N ILE A 69 37.30 17.37 4.06
CA ILE A 69 37.11 18.73 4.56
C ILE A 69 37.17 19.70 3.38
N TRP A 70 36.05 20.39 3.12
CA TRP A 70 35.98 21.42 2.09
C TRP A 70 35.58 22.79 2.65
N PHE A 71 36.31 23.81 2.25
CA PHE A 71 35.99 25.21 2.46
C PHE A 71 36.58 26.05 1.33
N SER A 72 35.96 27.20 1.03
CA SER A 72 36.48 28.16 0.05
C SER A 72 37.41 29.16 0.72
N LYS A 73 38.28 29.80 -0.07
CA LYS A 73 39.21 30.83 0.40
C LYS A 73 38.49 32.01 1.08
N ASP A 74 37.30 32.35 0.59
CA ASP A 74 36.50 33.48 1.09
C ASP A 74 35.61 33.11 2.28
N ALA A 75 35.41 31.81 2.56
CA ALA A 75 34.53 31.33 3.63
C ALA A 75 35.24 30.28 4.51
N VAL A 76 36.41 30.66 5.03
CA VAL A 76 37.19 29.83 5.97
C VAL A 76 36.42 29.71 7.29
N PRO A 77 36.19 28.49 7.81
CA PRO A 77 35.49 28.25 9.06
C PRO A 77 36.11 29.01 10.23
N LEU A 78 35.27 29.64 11.06
CA LEU A 78 35.71 30.28 12.29
C LEU A 78 35.98 29.25 13.38
N ALA A 79 36.89 29.58 14.29
CA ALA A 79 37.07 28.81 15.52
C ALA A 79 35.74 28.76 16.30
N GLY A 80 35.42 27.59 16.84
CA GLY A 80 34.13 27.30 17.49
C GLY A 80 33.09 26.66 16.57
N ASN A 81 33.28 26.62 15.25
CA ASN A 81 32.38 25.89 14.36
C ASN A 81 32.43 24.38 14.64
N THR A 82 31.27 23.79 14.94
CA THR A 82 31.14 22.37 15.27
C THR A 82 30.28 21.61 14.28
N PHE A 83 30.67 20.37 14.00
CA PHE A 83 29.93 19.39 13.22
C PHE A 83 29.77 18.12 14.04
N SER A 84 28.63 17.46 13.94
CA SER A 84 28.40 16.18 14.61
C SER A 84 28.05 15.11 13.60
N ILE A 85 28.63 13.93 13.77
CA ILE A 85 28.26 12.72 13.04
C ILE A 85 27.96 11.60 14.04
N THR A 86 26.84 10.91 13.82
CA THR A 86 26.47 9.72 14.60
C THR A 86 26.60 8.50 13.71
N SER A 87 27.38 7.52 14.15
CA SER A 87 27.49 6.22 13.50
C SER A 87 26.66 5.20 14.27
N VAL A 88 25.90 4.38 13.54
CA VAL A 88 25.11 3.27 14.10
C VAL A 88 25.54 2.01 13.37
N ILE A 89 25.93 0.98 14.12
CA ILE A 89 26.22 -0.34 13.55
C ILE A 89 24.88 -1.08 13.43
N PRO A 90 24.50 -1.58 12.24
CA PRO A 90 23.33 -2.42 12.09
C PRO A 90 23.45 -3.67 12.97
N VAL A 91 22.41 -3.99 13.71
CA VAL A 91 22.33 -5.25 14.45
C VAL A 91 21.87 -6.32 13.46
N GLU A 92 22.69 -7.35 13.26
CA GLU A 92 22.31 -8.47 12.40
C GLU A 92 21.20 -9.30 13.07
N PRO A 93 20.20 -9.75 12.30
CA PRO A 93 19.14 -10.58 12.85
C PRO A 93 19.71 -11.93 13.32
N THR A 94 19.30 -12.37 14.50
CA THR A 94 19.75 -13.62 15.12
C THR A 94 18.66 -14.67 15.18
N LEU A 95 19.02 -15.95 15.38
CA LEU A 95 18.06 -17.03 15.60
C LEU A 95 17.21 -16.85 16.87
N ALA A 96 17.60 -15.95 17.78
CA ALA A 96 16.84 -15.63 18.98
C ALA A 96 15.77 -14.54 18.74
N ASP A 97 15.79 -13.88 17.59
CA ASP A 97 14.85 -12.80 17.28
C ASP A 97 13.45 -13.36 17.04
N LYS A 98 12.47 -12.76 17.72
CA LYS A 98 11.07 -13.14 17.60
C LYS A 98 10.32 -12.08 16.81
N TYR A 99 9.87 -12.44 15.62
CA TYR A 99 9.01 -11.60 14.79
C TYR A 99 7.54 -11.93 15.08
N ARG A 100 6.72 -10.89 15.28
CA ARG A 100 5.27 -11.04 15.42
C ARG A 100 4.60 -10.30 14.28
N PHE A 101 3.83 -11.03 13.48
CA PHE A 101 2.92 -10.45 12.51
C PHE A 101 1.49 -10.56 13.05
N THR A 102 0.70 -9.52 12.85
CA THR A 102 -0.73 -9.55 13.13
C THR A 102 -1.45 -9.31 11.82
N LEU A 103 -2.34 -10.23 11.46
CA LEU A 103 -3.23 -10.03 10.33
C LEU A 103 -4.39 -9.19 10.84
N ASN A 104 -4.54 -7.98 10.29
CA ASN A 104 -5.74 -7.20 10.52
C ASN A 104 -6.89 -7.89 9.77
N GLY A 105 -8.01 -8.12 10.46
CA GLY A 105 -9.21 -8.71 9.86
C GLY A 105 -9.82 -7.82 8.78
N GLN A 106 -10.82 -8.36 8.06
CA GLN A 106 -11.52 -7.62 7.01
C GLN A 106 -12.21 -6.37 7.59
N ILE A 107 -11.73 -5.19 7.20
CA ILE A 107 -12.37 -3.92 7.56
C ILE A 107 -13.44 -3.63 6.51
N THR A 108 -14.69 -3.54 6.94
CA THR A 108 -15.80 -3.18 6.07
C THR A 108 -15.93 -1.65 6.05
N ASN A 109 -15.53 -1.02 4.95
CA ASN A 109 -15.78 0.40 4.72
C ASN A 109 -17.17 0.58 4.10
N GLN A 110 -18.09 1.21 4.84
CA GLN A 110 -19.47 1.39 4.39
C GLN A 110 -19.61 2.28 3.15
N ASP A 111 -18.71 3.24 2.94
CA ASP A 111 -18.75 4.10 1.75
C ASP A 111 -18.33 3.33 0.50
N VAL A 112 -17.30 2.47 0.63
CA VAL A 112 -16.89 1.56 -0.44
C VAL A 112 -17.99 0.55 -0.75
N LEU A 113 -18.68 0.02 0.27
CA LEU A 113 -19.82 -0.87 0.04
C LEU A 113 -20.95 -0.18 -0.71
N LYS A 114 -21.32 1.06 -0.33
CA LYS A 114 -22.36 1.84 -1.03
C LYS A 114 -22.01 2.06 -2.50
N ASN A 115 -20.78 2.44 -2.79
CA ASN A 115 -20.32 2.63 -4.17
C ASN A 115 -20.31 1.31 -4.97
N ASN A 116 -20.10 0.17 -4.32
CA ASN A 116 -20.09 -1.12 -4.99
C ASN A 116 -21.50 -1.66 -5.29
N LEU A 117 -22.56 -1.15 -4.66
CA LEU A 117 -23.93 -1.58 -4.94
C LEU A 117 -24.33 -1.34 -6.41
N SER A 118 -23.79 -0.30 -7.07
CA SER A 118 -24.06 -0.04 -8.49
C SER A 118 -23.46 -1.09 -9.43
N ASN A 119 -22.57 -1.95 -8.93
CA ASN A 119 -21.94 -3.02 -9.72
C ASN A 119 -22.76 -4.31 -9.73
N ILE A 120 -23.87 -4.39 -8.96
CA ILE A 120 -24.75 -5.55 -8.96
C ILE A 120 -25.39 -5.72 -10.33
N LYS A 121 -25.29 -6.94 -10.86
CA LYS A 121 -25.76 -7.30 -12.21
C LYS A 121 -26.47 -8.65 -12.20
N VAL A 122 -27.35 -8.82 -13.18
CA VAL A 122 -28.03 -10.10 -13.47
C VAL A 122 -27.42 -10.69 -14.73
N VAL A 123 -27.06 -11.96 -14.69
CA VAL A 123 -26.42 -12.68 -15.79
C VAL A 123 -27.12 -14.02 -16.04
N PRO A 124 -27.49 -14.35 -17.30
CA PRO A 124 -27.45 -13.48 -18.47
C PRO A 124 -28.60 -12.46 -18.44
N ASN A 125 -28.40 -11.32 -19.08
CA ASN A 125 -29.44 -10.30 -19.29
C ASN A 125 -29.29 -9.70 -20.71
N PRO A 126 -30.24 -9.96 -21.64
CA PRO A 126 -31.45 -10.75 -21.45
C PRO A 126 -31.14 -12.25 -21.28
N TYR A 127 -32.01 -12.97 -20.57
CA TYR A 127 -32.01 -14.43 -20.57
C TYR A 127 -32.87 -14.91 -21.73
N ILE A 128 -32.29 -15.74 -22.60
CA ILE A 128 -32.92 -16.25 -23.80
C ILE A 128 -33.08 -17.76 -23.67
N VAL A 129 -34.31 -18.24 -23.79
CA VAL A 129 -34.64 -19.66 -23.96
C VAL A 129 -35.00 -19.86 -25.42
N SER A 130 -34.31 -20.78 -26.09
CA SER A 130 -34.70 -21.27 -27.42
C SER A 130 -35.62 -22.48 -27.29
N SER A 131 -36.49 -22.66 -28.28
CA SER A 131 -37.23 -23.91 -28.44
C SER A 131 -36.33 -25.00 -29.03
N LEU A 132 -36.56 -26.27 -28.68
CA LEU A 132 -35.88 -27.41 -29.30
C LEU A 132 -36.18 -27.55 -30.81
N TYR A 133 -37.21 -26.86 -31.31
CA TYR A 133 -37.59 -26.86 -32.73
C TYR A 133 -37.02 -25.68 -33.52
N GLU A 134 -36.30 -24.75 -32.87
CA GLU A 134 -35.56 -23.70 -33.56
C GLU A 134 -34.17 -24.23 -33.96
N PRO A 135 -33.70 -23.98 -35.20
CA PRO A 135 -32.36 -24.40 -35.59
C PRO A 135 -31.31 -23.66 -34.75
N GLU A 136 -30.67 -24.36 -33.82
CA GLU A 136 -29.54 -23.83 -33.06
C GLU A 136 -28.38 -23.53 -34.01
N PHE A 137 -27.94 -22.28 -34.08
CA PHE A 137 -26.64 -21.95 -34.67
C PHE A 137 -25.54 -22.37 -33.69
N GLY A 138 -25.09 -23.62 -33.80
CA GLY A 138 -23.89 -24.12 -33.11
C GLY A 138 -24.14 -25.32 -32.19
N GLU A 139 -23.07 -26.08 -31.99
CA GLU A 139 -22.97 -27.40 -31.35
C GLU A 139 -23.98 -27.70 -30.22
N ILE A 140 -24.59 -28.88 -30.33
CA ILE A 140 -25.47 -29.55 -29.36
C ILE A 140 -24.92 -29.37 -27.93
N ARG A 141 -25.48 -28.42 -27.18
CA ARG A 141 -25.24 -28.32 -25.74
C ARG A 141 -26.39 -28.99 -25.01
N ARG A 142 -26.04 -29.80 -23.99
CA ARG A 142 -26.98 -30.38 -23.01
C ARG A 142 -28.01 -29.33 -22.58
N GLU A 143 -29.25 -29.76 -22.28
CA GLU A 143 -30.32 -28.86 -21.79
C GLU A 143 -29.73 -27.74 -20.92
N PRO A 144 -29.78 -26.47 -21.37
CA PRO A 144 -29.18 -25.39 -20.63
C PRO A 144 -29.84 -25.32 -19.26
N ILE A 145 -29.02 -25.37 -18.20
CA ILE A 145 -29.52 -25.24 -16.83
C ILE A 145 -30.30 -23.92 -16.77
N ARG A 146 -31.61 -24.01 -16.46
CA ARG A 146 -32.51 -22.85 -16.35
C ARG A 146 -32.16 -22.05 -15.11
N GLN A 147 -31.14 -21.20 -15.21
CA GLN A 147 -30.69 -20.39 -14.10
C GLN A 147 -30.26 -18.99 -14.55
N MET A 148 -30.55 -18.02 -13.69
CA MET A 148 -29.93 -16.70 -13.69
C MET A 148 -29.13 -16.50 -12.42
N GLN A 149 -28.11 -15.65 -12.49
CA GLN A 149 -27.28 -15.29 -11.36
C GLN A 149 -27.30 -13.79 -11.12
N PHE A 150 -27.44 -13.41 -9.85
CA PHE A 150 -27.18 -12.08 -9.34
C PHE A 150 -25.74 -12.05 -8.84
N THR A 151 -24.91 -11.18 -9.40
CA THR A 151 -23.47 -11.10 -9.12
C THR A 151 -23.10 -9.76 -8.47
N ASN A 152 -21.92 -9.72 -7.84
CA ASN A 152 -21.40 -8.58 -7.08
C ASN A 152 -22.30 -8.17 -5.89
N LEU A 153 -22.95 -9.16 -5.27
CA LEU A 153 -23.79 -8.94 -4.10
C LEU A 153 -22.96 -8.67 -2.84
N PRO A 154 -23.45 -7.85 -1.90
CA PRO A 154 -22.93 -7.81 -0.54
C PRO A 154 -23.05 -9.18 0.13
N ALA A 155 -22.13 -9.50 1.05
CA ALA A 155 -22.11 -10.81 1.73
C ALA A 155 -23.43 -11.19 2.41
N GLN A 156 -24.18 -10.19 2.88
CA GLN A 156 -25.51 -10.36 3.47
C GLN A 156 -26.50 -9.40 2.81
N CYS A 157 -27.49 -9.95 2.09
CA CYS A 157 -28.56 -9.17 1.48
C CYS A 157 -29.81 -10.00 1.18
N THR A 158 -30.93 -9.31 0.94
CA THR A 158 -32.17 -9.91 0.44
C THR A 158 -32.50 -9.34 -0.93
N ILE A 159 -32.75 -10.21 -1.90
CA ILE A 159 -33.10 -9.87 -3.28
C ILE A 159 -34.59 -10.12 -3.44
N TYR A 160 -35.33 -9.08 -3.82
CA TYR A 160 -36.74 -9.15 -4.16
C TYR A 160 -36.88 -9.00 -5.66
N ILE A 161 -37.60 -9.92 -6.30
CA ILE A 161 -37.84 -9.91 -7.75
C ILE A 161 -39.31 -9.59 -7.99
N PHE A 162 -39.58 -8.61 -8.85
CA PHE A 162 -40.91 -8.10 -9.15
C PHE A 162 -41.19 -8.11 -10.65
N THR A 163 -42.47 -8.18 -11.02
CA THR A 163 -42.92 -7.77 -12.37
C THR A 163 -42.90 -6.24 -12.49
N VAL A 164 -43.05 -5.72 -13.71
CA VAL A 164 -43.21 -4.26 -13.96
C VAL A 164 -44.41 -3.66 -13.24
N ASP A 165 -45.45 -4.46 -12.98
CA ASP A 165 -46.64 -4.07 -12.22
C ASP A 165 -46.44 -4.17 -10.68
N ALA A 166 -45.19 -4.29 -10.23
CA ALA A 166 -44.80 -4.40 -8.83
C ALA A 166 -45.32 -5.65 -8.08
N ASN A 167 -45.74 -6.70 -8.79
CA ASN A 167 -46.09 -7.97 -8.15
C ASN A 167 -44.83 -8.73 -7.75
N LEU A 168 -44.75 -9.16 -6.50
CA LEU A 168 -43.62 -9.94 -5.98
C LEU A 168 -43.63 -11.35 -6.57
N VAL A 169 -42.54 -11.71 -7.25
CA VAL A 169 -42.35 -13.00 -7.92
C VAL A 169 -41.58 -13.97 -7.02
N LYS A 170 -40.45 -13.51 -6.48
CA LYS A 170 -39.52 -14.35 -5.68
C LYS A 170 -38.76 -13.50 -4.68
N THR A 171 -38.46 -14.09 -3.52
CA THR A 171 -37.51 -13.52 -2.55
C THR A 171 -36.33 -14.48 -2.39
N LEU A 172 -35.10 -13.97 -2.52
CA LEU A 172 -33.87 -14.74 -2.31
C LEU A 172 -33.08 -14.13 -1.15
N ARG A 173 -32.71 -14.95 -0.18
CA ARG A 173 -31.81 -14.54 0.92
C ARG A 173 -30.40 -14.98 0.60
N HIS A 174 -29.45 -14.05 0.68
CA HIS A 174 -28.05 -14.30 0.44
C HIS A 174 -27.26 -14.00 1.72
N ASP A 175 -26.59 -15.03 2.25
CA ASP A 175 -25.72 -14.98 3.42
C ASP A 175 -24.46 -15.81 3.12
N ALA A 176 -23.66 -15.30 2.18
CA ALA A 176 -22.44 -15.97 1.73
C ALA A 176 -21.41 -14.94 1.20
N PRO A 177 -20.11 -15.19 1.38
CA PRO A 177 -19.06 -14.30 0.90
C PRO A 177 -18.84 -14.34 -0.63
N SER A 178 -19.50 -15.24 -1.35
CA SER A 178 -19.32 -15.43 -2.79
C SER A 178 -19.82 -14.26 -3.64
N GLY A 179 -20.68 -13.40 -3.07
CA GLY A 179 -21.31 -12.28 -3.79
C GLY A 179 -22.17 -12.73 -4.97
N THR A 180 -22.61 -13.98 -4.99
CA THR A 180 -23.41 -14.57 -6.06
C THR A 180 -24.61 -15.33 -5.51
N ALA A 181 -25.79 -15.05 -6.04
CA ALA A 181 -27.03 -15.77 -5.75
C ALA A 181 -27.67 -16.28 -7.05
N THR A 182 -28.12 -17.52 -7.04
CA THR A 182 -28.72 -18.17 -8.22
C THR A 182 -30.24 -18.22 -8.09
N TRP A 183 -30.93 -18.02 -9.22
CA TRP A 183 -32.38 -18.15 -9.34
C TRP A 183 -32.74 -19.10 -10.48
N ASP A 184 -33.67 -20.00 -10.23
CA ASP A 184 -34.16 -21.04 -11.14
C ASP A 184 -35.33 -20.61 -12.02
N LEU A 185 -35.62 -19.30 -12.09
CA LEU A 185 -36.69 -18.71 -12.89
C LEU A 185 -38.10 -19.17 -12.49
N LYS A 186 -38.26 -19.62 -11.25
CA LYS A 186 -39.56 -19.95 -10.67
C LYS A 186 -40.01 -18.87 -9.71
N ALA A 187 -41.30 -18.59 -9.72
CA ALA A 187 -41.95 -17.81 -8.68
C ALA A 187 -41.95 -18.58 -7.35
N GLU A 188 -42.32 -17.90 -6.25
CA GLU A 188 -42.40 -18.52 -4.92
C GLU A 188 -43.27 -19.78 -4.89
N GLY A 189 -44.37 -19.79 -5.66
CA GLY A 189 -45.25 -20.95 -5.82
C GLY A 189 -44.73 -22.08 -6.72
N GLY A 190 -43.46 -22.03 -7.14
CA GLY A 190 -42.81 -23.08 -7.95
C GLY A 190 -43.18 -23.08 -9.43
N ARG A 191 -44.04 -22.17 -9.89
CA ARG A 191 -44.38 -21.99 -11.30
C ARG A 191 -43.29 -21.20 -12.02
N GLU A 192 -43.01 -21.57 -13.26
CA GLU A 192 -42.09 -20.79 -14.08
C GLU A 192 -42.64 -19.40 -14.39
N VAL A 193 -41.74 -18.43 -14.47
CA VAL A 193 -42.07 -17.06 -14.86
C VAL A 193 -42.23 -16.94 -16.38
N SER A 194 -43.07 -16.02 -16.83
CA SER A 194 -43.31 -15.73 -18.26
C SER A 194 -42.23 -14.84 -18.86
N SER A 195 -42.15 -14.80 -20.19
CA SER A 195 -41.33 -13.80 -20.90
C SER A 195 -41.79 -12.39 -20.54
N GLY A 196 -40.85 -11.47 -20.37
CA GLY A 196 -41.16 -10.09 -19.98
C GLY A 196 -39.99 -9.38 -19.31
N THR A 197 -40.23 -8.13 -18.94
CA THR A 197 -39.30 -7.33 -18.13
C THR A 197 -39.62 -7.52 -16.65
N TYR A 198 -38.58 -7.67 -15.85
CA TYR A 198 -38.64 -7.81 -14.40
C TYR A 198 -37.75 -6.75 -13.75
N MET A 199 -38.07 -6.43 -12.50
CA MET A 199 -37.26 -5.56 -11.66
C MET A 199 -36.76 -6.34 -10.46
N TYR A 200 -35.59 -5.97 -9.93
CA TYR A 200 -35.11 -6.52 -8.68
C TYR A 200 -34.65 -5.41 -7.74
N LEU A 201 -34.87 -5.62 -6.45
CA LEU A 201 -34.43 -4.78 -5.36
C LEU A 201 -33.52 -5.60 -4.44
N VAL A 202 -32.29 -5.17 -4.27
CA VAL A 202 -31.34 -5.72 -3.31
C VAL A 202 -31.34 -4.84 -2.08
N LYS A 203 -31.73 -5.38 -0.93
CA LYS A 203 -31.65 -4.74 0.38
C LYS A 203 -30.47 -5.28 1.17
N SER A 204 -29.60 -4.41 1.65
CA SER A 204 -28.43 -4.75 2.45
C SER A 204 -28.20 -3.71 3.54
N SER A 205 -27.31 -4.01 4.49
CA SER A 205 -26.90 -3.02 5.52
C SER A 205 -26.21 -1.79 4.92
N ALA A 206 -25.64 -1.89 3.72
CA ALA A 206 -25.01 -0.77 3.03
C ALA A 206 -26.03 0.17 2.35
N GLY A 207 -27.22 -0.34 2.03
CA GLY A 207 -28.27 0.40 1.32
C GLY A 207 -29.07 -0.48 0.37
N ASP A 208 -29.96 0.18 -0.37
CA ASP A 208 -30.90 -0.42 -1.31
C ASP A 208 -30.45 -0.13 -2.76
N TYR A 209 -30.50 -1.14 -3.62
CA TYR A 209 -30.19 -1.02 -5.05
C TYR A 209 -31.25 -1.68 -5.90
N MET A 210 -31.68 -0.99 -6.96
CA MET A 210 -32.75 -1.46 -7.84
C MET A 210 -32.34 -1.37 -9.31
N ASN A 211 -32.61 -2.42 -10.08
CA ASN A 211 -32.41 -2.42 -11.53
C ASN A 211 -33.38 -3.42 -12.21
N ARG A 212 -33.29 -3.57 -13.54
CA ARG A 212 -34.21 -4.35 -14.37
C ARG A 212 -33.46 -5.36 -15.22
N PHE A 213 -34.16 -6.42 -15.62
CA PHE A 213 -33.66 -7.43 -16.55
C PHE A 213 -34.81 -7.99 -17.38
N ALA A 214 -34.47 -8.64 -18.50
CA ALA A 214 -35.45 -9.20 -19.42
C ALA A 214 -35.32 -10.72 -19.54
N ILE A 215 -36.47 -11.38 -19.69
CA ILE A 215 -36.62 -12.80 -19.98
C ILE A 215 -37.30 -12.92 -21.34
N ILE A 216 -36.67 -13.64 -22.26
CA ILE A 216 -37.19 -13.95 -23.58
C ILE A 216 -37.25 -15.48 -23.67
N LYS A 217 -38.45 -16.00 -23.85
CA LYS A 217 -38.74 -17.41 -24.17
C LYS A 217 -39.50 -17.46 -25.48
#